data_AF-A0A661HHV5-F1
#
_entry.id   AF-A0A661HHV5-F1
#
_cell.length_a   1.000
_cell.length_b   1.000
_cell.length_c   1.000
_cell.angle_alpha   90.00
_cell.angle_beta   90.00
_cell.angle_gamma   90.00
#
_symmetry.space_group_name_H-M   'P 1'
#
loop_
_entity.id
_entity.type
_entity.pdbx_description
1 polymer ?
#
loop_
_entity_poly.entity_id
_entity_poly.type
_entity_poly.pdbx_seq_one_letter_code
_entity_poly.pdbx_strand_id
1 'polypeptide(L)'
;MEMNYVIDTLFALFAMTLIIFMVPGFAMLEAGLVRTKNVTAVLTVNIMVYAVASMAFMLIGYELAFGTWDNDGMSKWAAFLFQMAFVGKTVNIMSGGVSERTRVVPLSIFTVIMAT
;
A
#
# COMPACT_ATOMS: atom_id res chain seq x y z
N MET A 1 -19.21 22.10 12.72
CA MET A 1 -19.11 20.65 12.47
C MET A 1 -18.78 20.36 11.01
N GLU A 2 -19.48 20.92 10.03
CA GLU A 2 -19.21 20.63 8.61
C GLU A 2 -17.85 21.13 8.09
N MET A 3 -17.36 22.30 8.54
CA MET A 3 -16.05 22.81 8.11
C MET A 3 -14.90 21.90 8.56
N ASN A 4 -14.96 21.37 9.78
CA ASN A 4 -13.93 20.45 10.29
C ASN A 4 -13.93 19.15 9.48
N TYR A 5 -15.12 18.59 9.20
CA TYR A 5 -15.25 17.40 8.36
C TYR A 5 -14.65 17.57 6.96
N VAL A 6 -14.87 18.73 6.32
CA VAL A 6 -14.29 19.04 5.00
C VAL A 6 -12.76 19.16 5.09
N ILE A 7 -12.24 19.84 6.11
CA ILE A 7 -10.79 20.00 6.31
C ILE A 7 -10.13 18.66 6.59
N ASP A 8 -10.71 17.83 7.46
CA ASP A 8 -10.18 16.51 7.81
C ASP A 8 -10.20 15.56 6.61
N THR A 9 -11.25 15.62 5.79
CA THR A 9 -11.34 14.84 4.55
C THR A 9 -10.31 15.30 3.51
N LEU A 10 -10.12 16.61 3.34
CA LEU A 10 -9.11 17.16 2.43
C LEU A 10 -7.70 16.80 2.91
N PHE A 11 -7.44 16.92 4.21
CA PHE A 11 -6.17 16.53 4.81
C PHE A 11 -5.89 15.04 4.59
N ALA A 12 -6.87 14.16 4.79
CA ALA A 12 -6.72 12.73 4.54
C ALA A 12 -6.39 12.42 3.07
N LEU A 13 -7.06 13.08 2.11
CA LEU A 13 -6.77 12.91 0.68
C LEU A 13 -5.37 13.44 0.29
N PHE A 14 -4.97 14.58 0.84
CA PHE A 14 -3.64 15.14 0.63
C PHE A 14 -2.56 14.22 1.22
N ALA A 15 -2.75 13.75 2.45
CA ALA A 15 -1.82 12.84 3.11
C ALA A 15 -1.74 11.49 2.38
N MET A 16 -2.86 10.94 1.91
CA MET A 16 -2.89 9.72 1.09
C MET A 16 -2.07 9.88 -0.20
N THR A 17 -2.17 11.04 -0.86
CA THR A 17 -1.37 11.35 -2.05
C THR A 17 0.13 11.29 -1.75
N LEU A 18 0.56 11.87 -0.62
CA LEU A 18 1.97 11.83 -0.20
C LEU A 18 2.45 10.40 0.09
N ILE A 19 1.60 9.55 0.67
CA ILE A 19 1.94 8.15 0.96
C ILE A 19 2.11 7.36 -0.35
N ILE A 20 1.23 7.56 -1.34
CA ILE A 20 1.35 6.91 -2.65
C ILE A 20 2.65 7.32 -3.35
N PHE A 21 3.09 8.58 -3.22
CA PHE A 21 4.40 9.00 -3.74
C PHE A 21 5.59 8.25 -3.13
N MET A 22 5.45 7.67 -1.94
CA MET A 22 6.50 6.85 -1.34
C MET A 22 6.64 5.47 -1.99
N VAL A 23 5.67 5.02 -2.80
CA VAL A 23 5.71 3.72 -3.50
C VAL A 23 6.79 3.70 -4.60
N PRO A 24 6.77 4.60 -5.60
CA PRO A 24 7.86 4.67 -6.58
C PRO A 24 9.19 5.08 -5.95
N GLY A 25 9.18 5.93 -4.92
CA GLY A 25 10.38 6.31 -4.18
C GLY A 25 11.11 5.10 -3.58
N PHE A 26 10.36 4.18 -2.95
CA PHE A 26 10.95 2.97 -2.37
C PHE A 26 11.38 1.95 -3.43
N ALA A 27 10.60 1.81 -4.51
CA ALA A 27 10.96 0.92 -5.62
C ALA A 27 12.29 1.34 -6.29
N MET A 28 12.55 2.64 -6.39
CA MET A 28 13.84 3.16 -6.89
C MET A 28 15.00 2.92 -5.92
N LEU A 29 14.76 2.99 -4.60
CA LEU A 29 15.78 2.66 -3.60
C LEU A 29 16.17 1.18 -3.66
N GLU A 30 15.19 0.28 -3.76
CA GLU A 30 15.46 -1.15 -3.94
C GLU A 30 16.20 -1.44 -5.25
N ALA A 31 15.77 -0.82 -6.35
CA ALA A 31 16.45 -0.92 -7.63
C ALA A 31 17.94 -0.50 -7.56
N GLY A 32 18.28 0.49 -6.74
CA GLY A 32 19.66 0.94 -6.54
C GLY A 32 20.53 0.00 -5.69
N LEU A 33 19.90 -0.85 -4.86
CA LEU A 33 20.60 -1.80 -3.99
C LEU A 33 20.85 -3.15 -4.67
N VAL A 34 20.11 -3.47 -5.72
CA VAL A 34 20.23 -4.76 -6.43
C VAL A 34 21.16 -4.63 -7.64
N ARG A 35 21.80 -5.75 -8.02
CA ARG A 35 22.64 -5.82 -9.23
C ARG A 35 21.84 -5.40 -10.47
N THR A 36 22.47 -4.61 -11.34
CA THR A 36 21.88 -4.03 -12.57
C THR A 36 21.12 -5.04 -13.45
N LYS A 37 21.58 -6.29 -13.51
CA LYS A 37 20.94 -7.38 -14.27
C LYS A 37 19.54 -7.77 -13.78
N ASN A 38 19.19 -7.47 -12.52
CA ASN A 38 17.93 -7.89 -11.89
C ASN A 38 17.01 -6.71 -11.55
N VAL A 39 17.40 -5.47 -11.87
CA VAL A 39 16.68 -4.25 -11.49
C VAL A 39 15.24 -4.22 -12.05
N THR A 40 15.06 -4.66 -13.30
CA THR A 40 13.73 -4.72 -13.93
C THR A 40 12.80 -5.74 -13.26
N ALA A 41 13.36 -6.86 -12.80
CA ALA A 41 12.60 -7.88 -12.08
C ALA A 41 12.11 -7.35 -10.71
N VAL A 42 12.99 -6.67 -9.98
CA VAL A 42 12.68 -6.04 -8.67
C VAL A 42 11.59 -4.98 -8.80
N LEU A 43 11.69 -4.09 -9.80
CA LEU A 43 10.68 -3.08 -10.09
C LEU A 43 9.31 -3.70 -10.42
N THR A 44 9.31 -4.75 -11.24
CA THR A 44 8.07 -5.46 -11.62
C THR A 44 7.41 -6.11 -10.42
N VAL A 45 8.21 -6.70 -9.52
CA VAL A 45 7.73 -7.30 -8.27
C VAL A 45 7.07 -6.25 -7.39
N ASN A 46 7.68 -5.09 -7.16
CA ASN A 46 7.09 -4.05 -6.31
C ASN A 46 5.75 -3.53 -6.84
N ILE A 47 5.62 -3.34 -8.15
CA ILE A 47 4.35 -2.92 -8.75
C ILE A 47 3.29 -4.01 -8.60
N MET A 48 3.65 -5.28 -8.84
CA MET A 48 2.73 -6.39 -8.68
C MET A 48 2.26 -6.51 -7.23
N VAL A 49 3.18 -6.45 -6.28
CA VAL A 49 2.91 -6.58 -4.85
C VAL A 49 1.96 -5.48 -4.39
N TYR A 50 2.13 -4.24 -4.88
CA TYR A 50 1.21 -3.15 -4.61
C TYR A 50 -0.20 -3.40 -5.20
N ALA A 51 -0.30 -3.92 -6.42
CA ALA A 51 -1.57 -4.27 -7.03
C ALA A 51 -2.29 -5.41 -6.27
N VAL A 52 -1.56 -6.44 -5.84
CA VAL A 52 -2.13 -7.56 -5.07
C VAL A 52 -2.55 -7.11 -3.68
N ALA A 53 -1.75 -6.29 -2.99
CA ALA A 53 -2.08 -5.75 -1.67
C ALA A 53 -3.33 -4.87 -1.69
N SER A 54 -3.46 -3.99 -2.69
CA SER A 54 -4.65 -3.13 -2.84
C SER A 54 -5.92 -3.94 -3.15
N MET A 55 -5.84 -5.00 -3.96
CA MET A 55 -6.95 -5.91 -4.19
C MET A 55 -7.34 -6.70 -2.93
N ALA A 56 -6.36 -7.22 -2.18
CA ALA A 56 -6.61 -7.96 -0.95
C ALA A 56 -7.25 -7.09 0.15
N PHE A 57 -6.78 -5.85 0.30
CA PHE A 57 -7.33 -4.90 1.26
C PHE A 57 -8.77 -4.49 0.91
N MET A 58 -9.08 -4.37 -0.38
CA MET A 58 -10.44 -4.06 -0.85
C MET A 58 -11.44 -5.19 -0.59
N LEU A 59 -11.01 -6.45 -0.69
CA LEU A 59 -11.90 -7.61 -0.57
C LEU A 59 -12.14 -8.05 0.88
N ILE A 60 -11.12 -8.01 1.74
CA ILE A 60 -11.20 -8.60 3.10
C ILE A 60 -10.55 -7.68 4.15
N GLY A 61 -9.44 -7.02 3.83
CA GLY A 61 -8.62 -6.32 4.84
C GLY A 61 -9.31 -5.16 5.54
N TYR A 62 -10.16 -4.39 4.83
CA TYR A 62 -10.85 -3.26 5.47
C TYR A 62 -11.88 -3.70 6.52
N GLU A 63 -12.67 -4.74 6.22
CA GLU A 63 -13.65 -5.27 7.17
C GLU A 63 -12.99 -5.96 8.36
N LEU A 64 -11.85 -6.65 8.15
CA LEU A 64 -11.12 -7.28 9.23
C LEU A 64 -10.46 -6.27 10.17
N ALA A 65 -9.87 -5.20 9.63
CA ALA A 65 -9.10 -4.24 10.42
C ALA A 65 -9.97 -3.20 11.15
N PHE A 66 -11.02 -2.70 10.49
CA PHE A 66 -11.84 -1.61 11.03
C PHE A 66 -13.24 -2.06 11.47
N GLY A 67 -13.71 -3.24 11.05
CA GLY A 67 -14.98 -3.85 11.48
C GLY A 67 -16.25 -3.12 11.07
N THR A 68 -16.22 -1.81 10.86
CA THR A 68 -17.35 -0.98 10.46
C THR A 68 -16.87 0.15 9.55
N TRP A 69 -17.68 0.47 8.53
CA TRP A 69 -17.42 1.51 7.55
C TRP A 69 -17.82 2.92 8.03
N ASP A 70 -18.13 3.09 9.32
CA ASP A 70 -18.53 4.38 9.88
C ASP A 70 -17.31 5.18 10.33
N ASN A 71 -17.26 6.40 9.82
CA ASN A 71 -16.31 7.43 10.24
C ASN A 71 -17.11 8.72 10.46
N ASP A 72 -17.19 9.17 11.72
CA ASP A 72 -17.87 10.40 12.11
C ASP A 72 -17.02 11.66 11.84
N GLY A 73 -15.70 11.50 11.67
CA GLY A 73 -14.76 12.60 11.51
C GLY A 73 -14.40 12.97 10.06
N MET A 74 -14.52 12.05 9.11
CA MET A 74 -14.09 12.25 7.72
C MET A 74 -14.84 11.33 6.76
N SER A 75 -14.77 11.61 5.45
CA SER A 75 -15.43 10.76 4.45
C SER A 75 -14.97 9.30 4.51
N LYS A 76 -15.94 8.38 4.53
CA LYS A 76 -15.75 6.92 4.52
C LYS A 76 -14.76 6.48 3.43
N TRP A 77 -14.89 7.06 2.24
CA TRP A 77 -14.03 6.77 1.10
C TRP A 77 -12.62 7.35 1.27
N ALA A 78 -12.48 8.52 1.88
CA ALA A 78 -11.17 9.11 2.15
C ALA A 78 -10.41 8.30 3.22
N ALA A 79 -11.11 7.87 4.28
CA ALA A 79 -10.55 6.98 5.30
C ALA A 79 -10.12 5.64 4.69
N PHE A 80 -10.98 5.02 3.87
CA PHE A 80 -10.65 3.77 3.17
C PHE A 80 -9.40 3.90 2.30
N LEU A 81 -9.32 4.93 1.45
CA LEU A 81 -8.17 5.15 0.57
C LEU A 81 -6.88 5.48 1.35
N PHE A 82 -6.99 6.24 2.43
CA PHE A 82 -5.87 6.54 3.32
C PHE A 82 -5.29 5.27 3.92
N GLN A 83 -6.13 4.37 4.43
CA GLN A 83 -5.69 3.09 5.00
C GLN A 83 -5.12 2.14 3.93
N MET A 84 -5.75 2.09 2.75
CA MET A 84 -5.22 1.32 1.62
C MET A 84 -3.80 1.76 1.25
N ALA A 85 -3.52 3.06 1.28
CA ALA A 85 -2.17 3.58 0.99
C ALA A 85 -1.13 3.12 2.03
N PHE A 86 -1.50 3.00 3.31
CA PHE A 86 -0.61 2.44 4.33
C PHE A 86 -0.33 0.95 4.13
N VAL A 87 -1.36 0.15 3.85
CA VAL A 87 -1.18 -1.29 3.59
C VAL A 87 -0.30 -1.52 2.37
N GLY A 88 -0.50 -0.75 1.30
CA GLY A 88 0.40 -0.81 0.15
C GLY A 88 1.86 -0.48 0.53
N LYS A 89 2.08 0.46 1.44
CA LYS A 89 3.43 0.84 1.90
C LYS A 89 4.07 -0.22 2.79
N THR A 90 3.34 -0.85 3.71
CA THR A 90 3.89 -1.89 4.61
C THR A 90 4.34 -3.10 3.82
N VAL A 91 3.54 -3.52 2.84
CA VAL A 91 3.85 -4.66 1.99
C VAL A 91 5.07 -4.37 1.10
N ASN A 92 5.20 -3.15 0.57
CA ASN A 92 6.35 -2.75 -0.24
C ASN A 92 7.66 -2.74 0.57
N ILE A 93 7.63 -2.33 1.85
CA ILE A 93 8.82 -2.39 2.72
C ILE A 93 9.28 -3.83 2.96
N MET A 94 8.33 -4.76 3.12
CA MET A 94 8.63 -6.17 3.32
C MET A 94 9.22 -6.82 2.06
N SER A 95 8.69 -6.48 0.88
CA SER A 95 9.22 -6.89 -0.43
C SER A 95 10.71 -6.56 -0.57
N GLY A 96 11.12 -5.35 -0.18
CA GLY A 96 12.52 -4.91 -0.30
C GLY A 96 13.55 -5.71 0.49
N GLY A 97 13.16 -6.34 1.60
CA GLY A 97 14.05 -7.25 2.34
C GLY A 97 14.30 -8.59 1.63
N VAL A 98 13.45 -8.93 0.66
CA VAL A 98 13.31 -10.29 0.12
C VAL A 98 13.51 -10.33 -1.42
N SER A 99 13.45 -9.17 -2.06
CA SER A 99 13.40 -8.91 -3.51
C SER A 99 14.53 -9.55 -4.34
N GLU A 100 15.70 -9.83 -3.77
CA GLU A 100 16.82 -10.42 -4.54
C GLU A 100 16.72 -11.96 -4.70
N ARG A 101 15.99 -12.67 -3.82
CA ARG A 101 16.04 -14.15 -3.75
C ARG A 101 14.70 -14.87 -3.89
N THR A 102 13.58 -14.18 -3.92
CA THR A 102 12.26 -14.85 -3.98
C THR A 102 11.64 -14.92 -5.35
N ARG A 103 10.90 -16.01 -5.57
CA ARG A 103 9.99 -16.15 -6.69
C ARG A 103 8.76 -15.28 -6.47
N VAL A 104 8.23 -14.76 -7.57
CA VAL A 104 7.07 -13.86 -7.64
C VAL A 104 5.81 -14.46 -6.97
N VAL A 105 5.56 -15.75 -7.20
CA VAL A 105 4.35 -16.46 -6.72
C VAL A 105 4.29 -16.55 -5.19
N PRO A 106 5.29 -17.09 -4.46
CA PRO A 106 5.23 -17.13 -3.00
C PRO A 106 5.18 -15.73 -2.36
N LEU A 107 5.77 -14.72 -2.99
CA LEU A 107 5.65 -13.35 -2.51
C LEU A 107 4.21 -12.85 -2.64
N SER A 108 3.53 -13.06 -3.77
CA SER A 108 2.13 -12.65 -3.93
C SER A 108 1.16 -13.31 -2.93
N ILE A 109 1.39 -14.57 -2.55
CA ILE A 109 0.57 -15.27 -1.54
C ILE A 109 0.81 -14.67 -0.15
N PHE A 110 2.08 -14.44 0.20
CA PHE A 110 2.44 -13.78 1.45
C PHE A 110 1.86 -12.37 1.54
N THR A 111 1.82 -11.63 0.43
CA THR A 111 1.29 -10.26 0.40
C THR A 111 -0.22 -10.24 0.61
N VAL A 112 -0.94 -11.28 0.18
CA VAL A 112 -2.38 -11.40 0.48
C VAL A 112 -2.58 -11.60 1.98
N ILE A 113 -1.84 -12.52 2.61
CA ILE A 113 -1.95 -12.81 4.06
C ILE A 113 -1.62 -11.58 4.92
N MET A 114 -0.65 -10.76 4.49
CA MET A 114 -0.26 -9.55 5.22
C MET A 114 -1.16 -8.34 4.95
N ALA A 115 -1.85 -8.32 3.80
CA ALA A 115 -2.74 -7.22 3.41
C ALA A 115 -4.19 -7.42 3.90
N THR A 116 -4.55 -8.66 4.26
CA THR A 116 -5.76 -8.98 5.02
C THR A 116 -5.53 -8.75 6.50
#